data_AF-A0A1V5N9X0-F1
#
_entry.id   AF-A0A1V5N9X0-F1
#
_cell.length_a   1.000
_cell.length_b   1.000
_cell.length_c   1.000
_cell.angle_alpha   90.00
_cell.angle_beta   90.00
_cell.angle_gamma   90.00
#
_symmetry.space_group_name_H-M   'P 1'
#
loop_
_entity.id
_entity.type
_entity.pdbx_description
1 polymer ?
#
loop_
_entity_poly.entity_id
_entity_poly.type
_entity_poly.pdbx_seq_one_letter_code
_entity_poly.pdbx_strand_id
1 'polypeptide(L)'
;MDAKDILIEKQAAEIQTLRDYIKILENKIQMLEEKIARLEKNSRNSSKPPSSDMAHLIREIRFLAEQTVKILSRWGNELLAWLKKLYDTLHRREKLTEKGFRRAMEKKKTGFLRIMRRPPDHKQAKKLARRFTGEAAEDYFRFITEPNVEPTNNGTERQIRPVVIDRRITQGTRNQAGMRWCERIWTVIATCKKQGRNIFDFIHDSVIAHWSNKSYLSLIR
;
A
#
# COMPACT_ATOMS: atom_id res chain seq x y z
N MET A 1 -64.60 -17.84 -19.25
CA MET A 1 -63.16 -17.85 -19.55
C MET A 1 -62.69 -19.27 -19.48
N ASP A 2 -62.06 -19.78 -20.54
CA ASP A 2 -61.53 -21.14 -20.57
C ASP A 2 -60.35 -21.25 -19.58
N ALA A 3 -60.08 -22.43 -19.02
CA ALA A 3 -58.96 -22.67 -18.11
C ALA A 3 -57.61 -22.30 -18.75
N LYS A 4 -57.52 -22.36 -20.08
CA LYS A 4 -56.39 -21.87 -20.87
C LYS A 4 -56.23 -20.35 -20.81
N ASP A 5 -57.32 -19.59 -20.84
CA ASP A 5 -57.27 -18.13 -20.80
C ASP A 5 -56.74 -17.63 -19.46
N ILE A 6 -57.16 -18.27 -18.36
CA ILE A 6 -56.68 -17.98 -17.00
C ILE A 6 -55.17 -18.27 -16.88
N LEU A 7 -54.70 -19.37 -17.48
CA LEU A 7 -53.28 -19.74 -17.47
C LEU A 7 -52.43 -18.74 -18.26
N ILE A 8 -52.94 -18.29 -19.41
CA ILE A 8 -52.27 -17.28 -20.26
C ILE A 8 -52.14 -15.95 -19.51
N GLU A 9 -53.19 -15.49 -18.84
CA GLU A 9 -53.13 -14.26 -18.04
C GLU A 9 -52.13 -14.35 -16.88
N LYS A 10 -52.10 -15.49 -16.19
CA LYS A 10 -51.15 -15.73 -15.10
C LYS A 10 -49.69 -15.72 -15.60
N GLN A 11 -49.44 -16.38 -16.74
CA GLN A 11 -48.12 -16.39 -17.37
C GLN A 11 -47.72 -14.99 -17.86
N ALA A 12 -48.65 -14.21 -18.41
CA ALA A 12 -48.38 -12.84 -18.84
C ALA A 12 -47.99 -11.94 -17.65
N ALA A 13 -48.67 -12.08 -16.50
CA ALA A 13 -48.34 -11.36 -15.28
C ALA A 13 -46.95 -11.75 -14.72
N GLU A 14 -46.62 -13.04 -14.74
CA GLU A 14 -45.31 -13.54 -14.31
C GLU A 14 -44.18 -13.03 -15.23
N ILE A 15 -44.38 -13.06 -16.55
CA ILE A 15 -43.45 -12.50 -17.53
C ILE A 15 -43.23 -11.01 -17.29
N GLN A 16 -44.30 -10.26 -16.97
CA GLN A 16 -44.18 -8.84 -16.68
C GLN A 16 -43.34 -8.59 -15.41
N THR A 17 -43.61 -9.36 -14.36
CA THR A 17 -42.85 -9.28 -13.10
C THR A 17 -41.36 -9.59 -13.31
N LEU A 18 -41.05 -10.61 -14.12
CA LEU A 18 -39.68 -10.97 -14.47
C LEU A 18 -38.98 -9.87 -15.28
N ARG A 19 -39.68 -9.24 -16.23
CA ARG A 19 -39.14 -8.10 -17.00
C ARG A 19 -38.80 -6.92 -16.11
N ASP A 20 -39.67 -6.61 -15.15
CA ASP A 20 -39.42 -5.52 -14.19
C ASP A 20 -38.21 -5.83 -13.31
N TYR A 21 -38.03 -7.09 -12.90
CA TYR A 21 -36.87 -7.52 -12.14
C TYR A 21 -35.56 -7.42 -12.94
N ILE A 22 -35.56 -7.84 -14.21
CA ILE A 22 -34.41 -7.69 -15.13
C ILE A 22 -34.01 -6.22 -15.24
N LYS A 23 -34.98 -5.32 -15.43
CA LYS A 23 -34.72 -3.88 -15.53
C LYS A 23 -34.09 -3.32 -14.25
N ILE A 24 -34.51 -3.79 -13.08
CA ILE A 24 -33.90 -3.41 -11.80
C ILE A 24 -32.45 -3.91 -11.71
N LEU A 25 -32.19 -5.15 -12.15
CA LEU A 25 -30.85 -5.72 -12.13
C LEU A 25 -29.90 -5.00 -13.09
N GLU A 26 -30.36 -4.69 -14.31
CA GLU A 26 -29.58 -3.93 -15.30
C GLU A 26 -29.16 -2.56 -14.74
N ASN A 27 -30.08 -1.83 -14.09
CA ASN A 27 -29.76 -0.57 -13.43
C ASN A 27 -28.72 -0.73 -12.30
N LYS A 28 -28.80 -1.82 -11.52
CA LYS A 28 -27.81 -2.11 -10.48
C LYS A 28 -26.44 -2.43 -11.05
N ILE A 29 -26.39 -3.20 -12.14
CA ILE A 29 -25.15 -3.52 -12.85
C ILE A 29 -24.51 -2.22 -13.34
N GLN A 30 -25.27 -1.37 -14.02
CA GLN A 30 -24.76 -0.09 -14.52
C GLN A 30 -24.25 0.82 -13.40
N MET A 31 -24.98 0.91 -12.28
CA MET A 31 -24.51 1.64 -11.10
C MET A 31 -23.21 1.07 -10.51
N LEU A 32 -23.06 -0.25 -10.48
CA LEU A 32 -21.85 -0.91 -9.97
C LEU A 32 -20.67 -0.70 -10.90
N GLU A 33 -20.88 -0.79 -12.21
CA GLU A 33 -19.87 -0.50 -13.23
C GLU A 33 -19.38 0.95 -13.12
N GLU A 34 -20.28 1.92 -12.94
CA GLU A 34 -19.90 3.32 -12.71
C GLU A 34 -19.10 3.51 -11.40
N LYS A 35 -19.48 2.82 -10.32
CA LYS A 35 -18.72 2.85 -9.06
C LYS A 35 -17.33 2.27 -9.25
N ILE A 36 -17.21 1.13 -9.93
CA ILE A 36 -15.93 0.50 -10.25
C ILE A 36 -15.09 1.45 -11.10
N ALA A 37 -15.65 2.05 -12.15
CA ALA A 37 -14.94 3.01 -13.00
C ALA A 37 -14.45 4.25 -12.22
N ARG A 38 -15.23 4.75 -11.26
CA ARG A 38 -14.80 5.84 -10.36
C ARG A 38 -13.66 5.40 -9.43
N LEU A 39 -13.73 4.19 -8.89
CA LEU A 39 -12.66 3.62 -8.04
C LEU A 39 -11.38 3.35 -8.86
N GLU A 40 -11.49 2.89 -10.10
CA GLU A 40 -10.37 2.69 -11.01
C GLU A 40 -9.70 4.01 -11.42
N LYS A 41 -10.48 5.07 -11.65
CA LYS A 41 -9.94 6.43 -11.89
C LYS A 41 -9.14 6.95 -10.69
N ASN A 42 -9.53 6.58 -9.47
CA ASN A 42 -8.78 6.90 -8.24
C ASN A 42 -7.62 5.93 -7.96
N SER A 43 -7.50 4.83 -8.71
CA SER A 43 -6.44 3.81 -8.59
C SER A 43 -5.16 4.17 -9.37
N ARG A 44 -5.20 5.21 -10.24
CA ARG A 44 -4.01 5.77 -10.87
C ARG A 44 -3.18 6.53 -9.84
N ASN A 45 -2.41 5.76 -9.08
CA ASN A 45 -1.52 6.16 -7.99
C ASN A 45 -2.30 6.72 -6.80
N SER A 46 -1.99 6.20 -5.62
CA SER A 46 -2.24 6.89 -4.36
C SER A 46 -2.03 8.40 -4.56
N SER A 47 -3.01 9.23 -4.18
CA SER A 47 -2.82 10.68 -4.11
C SER A 47 -1.69 11.05 -3.15
N LYS A 48 -1.19 10.08 -2.38
CA LYS A 48 0.05 10.17 -1.62
C LYS A 48 1.23 9.97 -2.57
N PRO A 49 2.21 10.89 -2.59
CA PRO A 49 3.42 10.71 -3.37
C PRO A 49 4.06 9.35 -3.03
N PRO A 50 4.69 8.67 -3.99
CA PRO A 50 5.24 7.31 -3.86
C PRO A 50 6.33 7.15 -2.78
N SER A 51 6.57 8.17 -1.95
CA SER A 51 7.71 8.29 -1.05
C SER A 51 7.34 8.89 0.30
N SER A 52 6.20 8.51 0.90
CA SER A 52 5.90 8.85 2.30
C SER A 52 6.72 7.99 3.28
N ASP A 53 7.95 7.62 2.92
CA ASP A 53 8.89 6.92 3.79
C ASP A 53 10.07 7.83 4.13
N MET A 54 10.68 7.57 5.28
CA MET A 54 11.79 8.39 5.76
C MET A 54 13.07 8.20 4.93
N ALA A 55 13.25 7.08 4.24
CA ALA A 55 14.47 6.81 3.47
C ALA A 55 14.56 7.74 2.25
N HIS A 56 13.47 7.87 1.49
CA HIS A 56 13.38 8.79 0.36
C HIS A 56 13.43 10.25 0.83
N LEU A 57 12.78 10.59 1.95
CA LEU A 57 12.89 11.92 2.53
C LEU A 57 14.35 12.28 2.87
N ILE A 58 15.09 11.38 3.50
CA ILE A 58 16.52 11.59 3.82
C ILE A 58 17.34 11.80 2.54
N ARG A 59 17.11 11.00 1.50
CA ARG A 59 17.83 11.15 0.22
C ARG A 59 17.54 12.49 -0.44
N GLU A 60 16.27 12.91 -0.46
CA GLU A 60 15.88 14.18 -1.05
C GLU A 60 16.46 15.38 -0.28
N ILE A 61 16.42 15.34 1.06
CA ILE A 61 17.03 16.38 1.89
C ILE A 61 18.56 16.40 1.72
N ARG A 62 19.20 15.23 1.62
CA ARG A 62 20.65 15.13 1.34
C ARG A 62 21.00 15.75 0.00
N PHE A 63 20.22 15.46 -1.04
CA PHE A 63 20.39 16.11 -2.34
C PHE A 63 20.28 17.64 -2.25
N LEU A 64 19.40 18.17 -1.40
CA LEU A 64 19.31 19.62 -1.14
C LEU A 64 20.51 20.14 -0.32
N ALA A 65 21.01 19.36 0.63
CA ALA A 65 22.17 19.69 1.45
C ALA A 65 23.47 19.78 0.63
N GLU A 66 23.56 19.00 -0.45
CA GLU A 66 24.71 18.93 -1.37
C GLU A 66 24.66 19.96 -2.51
N GLN A 67 23.61 20.80 -2.58
CA GLN A 67 23.50 21.85 -3.61
C GLN A 67 24.56 22.94 -3.42
N THR A 68 25.03 23.50 -4.54
CA THR A 68 25.94 24.66 -4.55
C THR A 68 25.31 25.91 -3.95
N VAL A 69 23.97 26.04 -4.04
CA VAL A 69 23.22 27.16 -3.47
C VAL A 69 23.27 27.10 -1.94
N LYS A 70 24.05 27.99 -1.33
CA LYS A 70 24.32 28.00 0.12
C LYS A 70 23.07 28.00 1.00
N ILE A 71 22.01 28.73 0.61
CA ILE A 71 20.78 28.80 1.41
C ILE A 71 20.04 27.45 1.44
N LEU A 72 20.03 26.70 0.33
CA LEU A 72 19.50 25.34 0.28
C LEU A 72 20.34 24.38 1.09
N SER A 73 21.67 24.44 0.90
CA SER A 73 22.60 23.56 1.59
C SER A 73 22.46 23.70 3.11
N ARG A 74 22.40 24.93 3.62
CA ARG A 74 22.20 25.19 5.06
C ARG A 74 20.88 24.61 5.57
N TRP A 75 19.78 24.87 4.87
CA TRP A 75 18.46 24.35 5.24
C TRP A 75 18.40 22.82 5.22
N GLY A 76 18.96 22.20 4.17
CA GLY A 76 19.08 20.74 4.06
C GLY A 76 19.89 20.13 5.20
N ASN A 77 21.04 20.70 5.53
CA ASN A 77 21.87 20.24 6.64
C ASN A 77 21.17 20.37 8.00
N GLU A 78 20.42 21.45 8.23
CA GLU A 78 19.64 21.61 9.46
C GLU A 78 18.54 20.55 9.59
N LEU A 79 17.84 20.24 8.50
CA LEU A 79 16.86 19.14 8.46
C LEU A 79 17.51 17.78 8.72
N LEU A 80 18.67 17.49 8.10
CA LEU A 80 19.42 16.24 8.36
C LEU A 80 19.84 16.13 9.82
N ALA A 81 20.25 17.23 10.46
CA ALA A 81 20.61 17.22 11.87
C ALA A 81 19.42 16.84 12.77
N TRP A 82 18.20 17.30 12.43
CA TRP A 82 16.98 16.89 13.13
C TRP A 82 16.62 15.43 12.87
N LEU A 83 16.73 14.96 11.63
CA LEU A 83 16.50 13.55 11.31
C LEU A 83 17.49 12.63 12.02
N LYS A 84 18.77 13.02 12.12
CA LYS A 84 19.76 12.28 12.90
C LYS A 84 19.35 12.16 14.37
N LYS A 85 18.96 13.27 15.02
CA LYS A 85 18.45 13.25 16.41
C LYS A 85 17.22 12.36 16.58
N LEU A 86 16.36 12.33 15.58
CA LEU A 86 15.17 11.48 15.56
C LEU A 86 15.55 10.00 15.50
N TYR A 87 16.41 9.61 14.54
CA TYR A 87 16.89 8.23 14.43
C TYR A 87 17.73 7.80 15.64
N ASP A 88 18.58 8.66 16.19
CA ASP A 88 19.32 8.37 17.44
C ASP A 88 18.36 8.08 18.61
N THR A 89 17.18 8.71 18.62
CA THR A 89 16.14 8.43 19.63
C THR A 89 15.46 7.09 19.33
N LEU A 90 15.16 6.81 18.06
CA LEU A 90 14.58 5.54 17.61
C LEU A 90 15.46 4.33 17.96
N HIS A 91 16.77 4.39 17.69
CA HIS A 91 17.70 3.29 18.02
C HIS A 91 17.86 3.04 19.53
N ARG A 92 17.44 3.99 20.37
CA ARG A 92 17.46 3.87 21.84
C ARG A 92 16.09 3.52 22.41
N ARG A 93 15.13 3.09 21.58
CA ARG A 93 13.75 2.77 22.00
C ARG A 93 13.71 1.82 23.20
N GLU A 94 14.47 0.73 23.15
CA GLU A 94 14.50 -0.30 24.21
C GLU A 94 15.06 0.22 25.55
N LYS A 95 15.82 1.33 25.53
CA LYS A 95 16.41 1.95 26.73
C LYS A 95 15.51 3.00 27.38
N LEU A 96 14.32 3.25 26.82
CA LEU A 96 13.41 4.31 27.25
C LEU A 96 12.07 3.71 27.67
N THR A 97 11.41 4.34 28.64
CA THR A 97 10.00 4.04 28.92
C THR A 97 9.15 4.47 27.72
N GLU A 98 8.03 3.79 27.48
CA GLU A 98 7.11 4.10 26.36
C GLU A 98 6.68 5.59 26.36
N LYS A 99 6.32 6.12 27.53
CA LYS A 99 5.98 7.54 27.71
C LYS A 99 7.16 8.47 27.43
N GLY A 100 8.36 8.10 27.88
CA GLY A 100 9.60 8.84 27.66
C GLY A 100 10.00 8.86 26.19
N PHE A 101 9.91 7.71 25.51
CA PHE A 101 10.13 7.55 24.08
C PHE A 101 9.19 8.45 23.27
N ARG A 102 7.87 8.37 23.52
CA ARG A 102 6.88 9.18 22.81
C ARG A 102 7.13 10.68 22.96
N ARG A 103 7.33 11.16 24.20
CA ARG A 103 7.64 12.57 24.47
C ARG A 103 8.94 13.00 23.78
N ALA A 104 9.96 12.14 23.82
CA ALA A 104 11.23 12.41 23.18
C ALA A 104 11.06 12.52 21.66
N MET A 105 10.37 11.59 21.02
CA MET A 105 10.13 11.54 19.57
C MET A 105 9.30 12.74 19.10
N GLU A 106 8.19 13.05 19.79
CA GLU A 106 7.36 14.23 19.48
C GLU A 106 8.17 15.52 19.55
N LYS A 107 9.03 15.69 20.56
CA LYS A 107 9.92 16.86 20.62
C LYS A 107 10.82 17.00 19.39
N LYS A 108 11.33 15.89 18.82
CA LYS A 108 12.20 15.94 17.62
C LYS A 108 11.37 16.17 16.36
N LYS A 109 10.19 15.55 16.26
CA LYS A 109 9.23 15.80 15.19
C LYS A 109 8.84 17.28 15.14
N THR A 110 8.43 17.89 16.25
CA THR A 110 8.11 19.32 16.30
C THR A 110 9.30 20.19 15.89
N GLY A 111 10.51 19.85 16.35
CA GLY A 111 11.74 20.55 15.99
C GLY A 111 12.03 20.49 14.48
N PHE A 112 11.91 19.30 13.88
CA PHE A 112 12.04 19.10 12.43
C PHE A 112 10.99 19.89 11.65
N LEU A 113 9.72 19.77 12.03
CA LEU A 113 8.61 20.45 11.34
C LEU A 113 8.72 21.97 11.39
N ARG A 114 9.27 22.53 12.47
CA ARG A 114 9.52 23.97 12.59
C ARG A 114 10.46 24.49 11.51
N ILE A 115 11.48 23.72 11.14
CA ILE A 115 12.43 24.08 10.07
C ILE A 115 11.84 23.78 8.70
N MET A 116 11.20 22.61 8.55
CA MET A 116 10.59 22.17 7.29
C MET A 116 9.50 23.13 6.80
N ARG A 117 8.67 23.66 7.71
CA ARG A 117 7.56 24.57 7.38
C ARG A 117 8.00 26.02 7.11
N ARG A 118 9.28 26.34 7.26
CA ARG A 118 9.86 27.66 6.95
C ARG A 118 10.99 27.49 5.92
N PRO A 119 10.66 27.04 4.69
CA PRO A 119 11.67 26.85 3.66
C PRO A 119 12.27 28.18 3.22
N PRO A 120 13.54 28.20 2.76
CA PRO A 120 14.09 29.35 2.05
C PRO A 120 13.30 29.62 0.76
N ASP A 121 13.45 30.83 0.22
CA ASP A 121 12.81 31.22 -1.03
C ASP A 121 13.47 30.55 -2.25
N HIS A 122 13.18 29.26 -2.42
CA HIS A 122 13.67 28.44 -3.52
C HIS A 122 12.63 27.42 -3.94
N LYS A 123 12.49 27.20 -5.25
CA LYS A 123 11.47 26.32 -5.84
C LYS A 123 11.47 24.91 -5.24
N GLN A 124 12.65 24.29 -5.13
CA GLN A 124 12.78 22.93 -4.59
C GLN A 124 12.44 22.86 -3.09
N ALA A 125 12.88 23.84 -2.29
CA ALA A 125 12.58 23.87 -0.85
C ALA A 125 11.08 24.08 -0.60
N LYS A 126 10.46 25.03 -1.31
CA LYS A 126 8.99 25.24 -1.25
C LYS A 126 8.23 24.00 -1.68
N LYS A 127 8.69 23.29 -2.73
CA LYS A 127 8.06 22.04 -3.20
C LYS A 127 8.09 20.97 -2.10
N LEU A 128 9.24 20.76 -1.46
CA LEU A 128 9.38 19.79 -0.37
C LEU A 128 8.52 20.18 0.83
N ALA A 129 8.59 21.44 1.27
CA ALA A 129 7.86 21.95 2.42
C ALA A 129 6.33 21.84 2.29
N ARG A 130 5.78 22.00 1.07
CA ARG A 130 4.34 21.82 0.79
C ARG A 130 3.82 20.44 1.19
N ARG A 131 4.67 19.40 1.23
CA ARG A 131 4.26 18.06 1.70
C ARG A 131 4.01 18.00 3.21
N PHE A 132 4.46 19.01 3.96
CA PHE A 132 4.45 19.05 5.42
C PHE A 132 3.52 20.13 6.00
N THR A 133 2.66 20.75 5.17
CA THR A 133 1.73 21.81 5.60
C THR A 133 0.39 21.29 6.11
N GLY A 134 0.01 20.04 5.83
CA GLY A 134 -1.24 19.43 6.26
C GLY A 134 -1.05 18.09 6.96
N GLU A 135 -2.16 17.36 7.14
CA GLU A 135 -2.20 16.06 7.83
C GLU A 135 -1.32 14.99 7.17
N ALA A 136 -1.05 15.10 5.87
CA ALA A 136 -0.11 14.21 5.17
C ALA A 136 1.31 14.21 5.77
N ALA A 137 1.68 15.25 6.53
CA ALA A 137 2.93 15.29 7.28
C ALA A 137 3.01 14.16 8.32
N GLU A 138 1.88 13.79 8.93
CA GLU A 138 1.79 12.79 9.99
C GLU A 138 2.15 11.40 9.51
N ASP A 139 1.87 11.08 8.24
CA ASP A 139 2.19 9.76 7.66
C ASP A 139 3.70 9.46 7.70
N TYR A 140 4.57 10.48 7.56
CA TYR A 140 6.02 10.28 7.72
C TYR A 140 6.39 9.83 9.13
N PHE A 141 5.63 10.25 10.14
CA PHE A 141 5.94 10.04 11.55
C PHE A 141 5.07 8.97 12.22
N ARG A 142 4.26 8.23 11.47
CA ARG A 142 3.31 7.24 11.98
C ARG A 142 3.96 6.17 12.88
N PHE A 143 5.21 5.81 12.60
CA PHE A 143 6.01 4.89 13.44
C PHE A 143 6.27 5.38 14.87
N ILE A 144 6.05 6.66 15.18
CA ILE A 144 6.13 7.19 16.55
C ILE A 144 4.98 6.66 17.41
N THR A 145 3.78 6.57 16.82
CA THR A 145 2.54 6.16 17.52
C THR A 145 2.18 4.71 17.28
N GLU A 146 2.64 4.11 16.19
CA GLU A 146 2.34 2.73 15.79
C GLU A 146 3.62 1.87 15.86
N PRO A 147 3.84 1.09 16.95
CA PRO A 147 5.08 0.35 17.18
C PRO A 147 5.49 -0.64 16.09
N ASN A 148 4.52 -1.18 15.35
CA ASN A 148 4.70 -2.19 14.32
C ASN A 148 4.98 -1.59 12.93
N VAL A 149 4.91 -0.26 12.79
CA VAL A 149 5.21 0.43 11.54
C VAL A 149 6.68 0.85 11.58
N GLU A 150 7.47 0.36 10.64
CA GLU A 150 8.85 0.82 10.47
C GLU A 150 8.88 2.24 9.87
N PRO A 151 9.86 3.08 10.23
CA PRO A 151 10.02 4.41 9.62
C PRO A 151 10.37 4.36 8.13
N THR A 152 10.86 3.22 7.64
CA THR A 152 11.32 3.03 6.26
C THR A 152 10.58 1.86 5.64
N ASN A 153 10.28 1.95 4.34
CA ASN A 153 9.65 0.87 3.59
C ASN A 153 10.60 -0.28 3.21
N ASN A 154 11.81 -0.34 3.79
CA ASN A 154 12.87 -1.28 3.40
C ASN A 154 12.43 -2.74 3.53
N GLY A 155 11.65 -3.08 4.57
CA GLY A 155 11.11 -4.43 4.74
C GLY A 155 10.19 -4.84 3.59
N THR A 156 9.20 -4.02 3.28
CA THR A 156 8.26 -4.25 2.18
C THR A 156 8.98 -4.26 0.82
N GLU A 157 9.88 -3.30 0.57
CA GLU A 157 10.67 -3.24 -0.66
C GLU A 157 11.51 -4.51 -0.85
N ARG A 158 12.15 -5.02 0.21
CA ARG A 158 12.89 -6.28 0.16
C ARG A 158 11.99 -7.47 -0.12
N GLN A 159 10.79 -7.51 0.47
CA GLN A 159 9.83 -8.60 0.30
C GLN A 159 9.24 -8.63 -1.11
N ILE A 160 8.97 -7.48 -1.73
CA ILE A 160 8.42 -7.41 -3.09
C ILE A 160 9.50 -7.53 -4.18
N ARG A 161 10.77 -7.29 -3.85
CA ARG A 161 11.89 -7.29 -4.80
C ARG A 161 11.98 -8.54 -5.68
N PRO A 162 11.80 -9.77 -5.17
CA PRO A 162 11.84 -10.97 -6.01
C PRO A 162 10.79 -10.92 -7.14
N VAL A 163 9.56 -10.50 -6.82
CA VAL A 163 8.47 -10.35 -7.79
C VAL A 163 8.77 -9.28 -8.84
N VAL A 164 9.34 -8.15 -8.41
CA VAL A 164 9.71 -7.05 -9.32
C VAL A 164 10.83 -7.47 -10.27
N ILE A 165 11.84 -8.19 -9.77
CA ILE A 165 12.95 -8.73 -10.58
C ILE A 165 12.42 -9.75 -11.58
N ASP A 166 11.59 -10.68 -11.13
CA ASP A 166 10.96 -11.70 -11.97
C ASP A 166 10.15 -11.07 -13.10
N ARG A 167 9.28 -10.10 -12.78
CA ARG A 167 8.52 -9.35 -13.78
C ARG A 167 9.42 -8.63 -14.79
N ARG A 168 10.55 -8.10 -14.35
CA ARG A 168 11.51 -7.43 -15.25
C ARG A 168 12.19 -8.42 -16.20
N ILE A 169 12.58 -9.60 -15.71
CA ILE A 169 13.27 -10.63 -16.51
C ILE A 169 12.29 -11.30 -17.49
N THR A 170 11.11 -11.68 -16.99
CA THR A 170 10.08 -12.38 -17.77
C THR A 170 9.29 -11.46 -18.71
N GLN A 171 9.51 -10.14 -18.61
CA GLN A 171 8.69 -9.10 -19.23
C GLN A 171 7.21 -9.11 -18.78
N GLY A 172 6.92 -9.81 -17.68
CA GLY A 172 5.60 -9.89 -17.06
C GLY A 172 4.62 -10.83 -17.77
N THR A 173 3.39 -10.79 -17.28
CA THR A 173 2.30 -11.69 -17.69
C THR A 173 1.38 -11.02 -18.71
N ARG A 174 0.96 -11.76 -19.74
CA ARG A 174 0.10 -11.25 -20.83
C ARG A 174 -1.38 -11.58 -20.69
N ASN A 175 -1.78 -12.33 -19.66
CA ASN A 175 -3.17 -12.71 -19.41
C ASN A 175 -3.46 -12.90 -17.92
N GLN A 176 -4.75 -13.05 -17.59
CA GLN A 176 -5.24 -13.21 -16.22
C GLN A 176 -4.73 -14.50 -15.55
N ALA A 177 -4.64 -15.60 -16.29
CA ALA A 177 -4.14 -16.87 -15.76
C ALA A 177 -2.68 -16.75 -15.29
N GLY A 178 -1.83 -16.10 -16.10
CA GLY A 178 -0.45 -15.80 -15.76
C GLY A 178 -0.33 -14.88 -14.55
N MET A 179 -1.16 -13.82 -14.47
CA MET A 179 -1.20 -12.94 -13.30
C MET A 179 -1.55 -13.71 -12.03
N ARG A 180 -2.58 -14.57 -12.08
CA ARG A 180 -2.98 -15.41 -10.94
C ARG A 180 -1.91 -16.42 -10.55
N TRP A 181 -1.20 -16.99 -11.52
CA TRP A 181 -0.08 -17.88 -11.25
C TRP A 181 1.05 -17.14 -10.52
N CYS A 182 1.51 -16.01 -11.06
CA CYS A 182 2.56 -15.19 -10.44
C CYS A 182 2.16 -14.73 -9.02
N GLU A 183 0.93 -14.26 -8.84
CA GLU A 183 0.37 -13.88 -7.54
C GLU A 183 0.49 -15.04 -6.53
N ARG A 184 0.03 -16.24 -6.91
CA ARG A 184 0.01 -17.42 -6.03
C ARG A 184 1.41 -17.92 -5.73
N ILE A 185 2.26 -18.11 -6.74
CA ILE A 185 3.57 -18.73 -6.55
C ILE A 185 4.50 -17.85 -5.72
N TRP A 186 4.49 -16.53 -5.94
CA TRP A 186 5.28 -15.60 -5.15
C TRP A 186 4.78 -15.49 -3.71
N THR A 187 3.46 -15.58 -3.49
CA THR A 187 2.87 -15.65 -2.15
C THR A 187 3.29 -16.93 -1.41
N VAL A 188 3.27 -18.07 -2.09
CA VAL A 188 3.71 -19.36 -1.55
C VAL A 188 5.19 -19.31 -1.17
N ILE A 189 6.05 -18.89 -2.11
CA ILE A 189 7.51 -18.79 -1.88
C ILE A 189 7.81 -17.88 -0.68
N ALA A 190 7.21 -16.68 -0.63
CA ALA A 190 7.44 -15.73 0.45
C ALA A 190 6.99 -16.30 1.80
N THR A 191 5.82 -16.95 1.84
CA THR A 191 5.24 -17.48 3.08
C THR A 191 5.98 -18.73 3.57
N CYS A 192 6.29 -19.68 2.69
CA CYS A 192 7.08 -20.86 3.04
C CYS A 192 8.46 -20.45 3.56
N LYS A 193 9.14 -19.51 2.89
CA LYS A 193 10.43 -18.97 3.35
C LYS A 193 10.32 -18.32 4.74
N LYS A 194 9.26 -17.54 4.99
CA LYS A 194 9.01 -16.91 6.30
C LYS A 194 8.74 -17.94 7.40
N GLN A 195 8.10 -19.07 7.07
CA GLN A 195 7.77 -20.15 8.00
C GLN A 195 8.88 -21.21 8.15
N GLY A 196 10.00 -21.10 7.40
CA GLY A 196 11.04 -22.13 7.38
C GLY A 196 10.56 -23.46 6.76
N ARG A 197 9.55 -23.43 5.90
CA ARG A 197 9.02 -24.61 5.21
C ARG A 197 9.72 -24.80 3.86
N ASN A 198 9.92 -26.07 3.48
CA ASN A 198 10.37 -26.40 2.15
C ASN A 198 9.27 -26.05 1.13
N ILE A 199 9.64 -25.23 0.13
CA ILE A 199 8.74 -24.75 -0.92
C ILE A 199 8.31 -25.90 -1.83
N PHE A 200 9.25 -26.79 -2.17
CA PHE A 200 8.98 -27.92 -3.06
C PHE A 200 7.96 -28.87 -2.43
N ASP A 201 8.17 -29.25 -1.16
CA ASP A 201 7.27 -30.13 -0.43
C ASP A 201 5.85 -29.53 -0.36
N PHE A 202 5.75 -28.21 -0.09
CA PHE A 202 4.45 -27.54 -0.06
C PHE A 202 3.73 -27.59 -1.42
N ILE A 203 4.44 -27.34 -2.52
CA ILE A 203 3.87 -27.38 -3.87
C ILE A 203 3.47 -28.83 -4.21
N HIS A 204 4.35 -29.79 -3.96
CA HIS A 204 4.11 -31.21 -4.17
C HIS A 204 2.82 -31.66 -3.46
N ASP A 205 2.72 -31.40 -2.16
CA ASP A 205 1.57 -31.83 -1.38
C ASP A 205 0.29 -31.10 -1.79
N SER A 206 0.39 -29.84 -2.22
CA SER A 206 -0.75 -29.08 -2.76
C SER A 206 -1.29 -29.70 -4.06
N VAL A 207 -0.41 -30.18 -4.94
CA VAL A 207 -0.77 -30.86 -6.19
C VAL A 207 -1.39 -32.23 -5.89
N ILE A 208 -0.79 -33.01 -4.98
CA ILE A 208 -1.35 -34.29 -4.54
C ILE A 208 -2.73 -34.12 -3.92
N ALA A 209 -2.93 -33.11 -3.07
CA ALA A 209 -4.23 -32.83 -2.45
C ALA A 209 -5.30 -32.51 -3.51
N HIS A 210 -4.94 -31.71 -4.53
CA HIS A 210 -5.84 -31.37 -5.63
C HIS A 210 -6.28 -32.61 -6.42
N TRP A 211 -5.34 -33.47 -6.82
CA TRP A 211 -5.66 -34.68 -7.60
C TRP A 211 -6.32 -35.80 -6.78
N SER A 212 -6.07 -35.84 -5.47
CA SER A 212 -6.66 -36.84 -4.57
C SER A 212 -7.99 -36.37 -3.95
N ASN A 213 -8.50 -35.20 -4.35
CA ASN A 213 -9.71 -34.57 -3.79
C ASN A 213 -9.68 -34.43 -2.26
N LYS A 214 -8.49 -34.23 -1.68
CA LYS A 214 -8.26 -34.01 -0.24
C LYS A 214 -8.30 -32.52 0.08
N SER A 215 -8.49 -32.19 1.36
CA SER A 215 -8.43 -30.79 1.82
C SER A 215 -7.04 -30.19 1.55
N TYR A 216 -7.03 -28.93 1.09
CA TYR A 216 -5.79 -28.21 0.80
C TYR A 216 -5.00 -27.91 2.08
N LEU A 217 -3.68 -27.96 1.97
CA LEU A 217 -2.79 -27.54 3.05
C LEU A 217 -2.93 -26.04 3.30
N SER A 218 -3.00 -25.65 4.57
CA SER A 218 -2.99 -24.23 4.92
C SER A 218 -1.61 -23.62 4.63
N LEU A 219 -1.63 -22.50 3.90
CA LEU A 219 -0.45 -21.68 3.68
C LEU A 219 -0.13 -20.81 4.91
N ILE A 220 -1.15 -20.42 5.69
CA ILE A 220 -1.02 -19.59 6.89
C ILE A 220 -1.12 -20.50 8.12
N ARG A 221 -0.20 -20.34 9.07
CA ARG A 221 -0.28 -20.96 10.39
C ARG A 221 -0.73 -19.92 11.40
#